data_AF-A0A4Q3J2P6-F1
#
_entry.id   AF-A0A4Q3J2P6-F1
#
_cell.length_a   1.000
_cell.length_b   1.000
_cell.length_c   1.000
_cell.angle_alpha   90.00
_cell.angle_beta   90.00
_cell.angle_gamma   90.00
#
_symmetry.space_group_name_H-M   'P 1'
#
loop_
_entity.id
_entity.type
_entity.pdbx_description
1 polymer ?
#
loop_
_entity_poly.entity_id
_entity_poly.type
_entity_poly.pdbx_seq_one_letter_code
_entity_poly.pdbx_strand_id
1 'polypeptide(L)'
;MKTRKTHADLGDGFFDLVKPAVFPQTILRYRNQRAAASIGLDLLSDEQWIDHFGRFEPLPGSFEQPLALRYHGHQFQTYNADLGDGRGFLYAQLEDQAGRLMDLGTKGSGRTPWSRGGDGRLTLKGGIREVLATSMLEALGVDTSRSLSLIETGEELERGDEPSPTRASVLVRLSHSHVRIGTFQRLSYFRDEERLRSLLDYSVKTYFPDLWAEGDNDRAPKFLAAVSERVAITGARWIASGFVHGVLNSDNINITGESFDYGPWRFLPTYDPAFTAAYFDESGLYAFGRQPDALAWNLTR
;
A
#
# COMPACT_ATOMS: atom_id res chain seq x y z
N MET A 1 -17.05 -14.58 0.75
CA MET A 1 -16.18 -13.62 1.49
C MET A 1 -16.27 -13.81 3.00
N LYS A 2 -15.18 -13.55 3.74
CA LYS A 2 -15.15 -13.47 5.20
C LYS A 2 -14.57 -12.10 5.59
N THR A 3 -15.41 -11.13 5.95
CA THR A 3 -14.94 -9.78 6.30
C THR A 3 -14.33 -9.73 7.70
N ARG A 4 -13.44 -8.76 7.90
CA ARG A 4 -12.77 -8.46 9.18
C ARG A 4 -12.77 -6.95 9.41
N LYS A 5 -12.52 -6.56 10.66
CA LYS A 5 -12.36 -5.15 11.06
C LYS A 5 -11.11 -4.94 11.92
N THR A 6 -10.17 -5.87 11.87
CA THR A 6 -9.05 -6.00 12.81
C THR A 6 -8.19 -4.73 12.92
N HIS A 7 -8.06 -3.93 11.85
CA HIS A 7 -7.33 -2.66 11.92
C HIS A 7 -8.06 -1.60 12.75
N ALA A 8 -9.40 -1.62 12.77
CA ALA A 8 -10.18 -0.71 13.62
C ALA A 8 -9.98 -1.00 15.11
N ASP A 9 -9.66 -2.25 15.46
CA ASP A 9 -9.42 -2.68 16.85
C ASP A 9 -8.13 -2.08 17.45
N LEU A 10 -7.23 -1.52 16.63
CA LEU A 10 -6.09 -0.72 17.10
C LEU A 10 -6.53 0.57 17.83
N GLY A 11 -7.74 1.05 17.54
CA GLY A 11 -8.36 2.18 18.21
C GLY A 11 -7.84 3.55 17.79
N ASP A 12 -8.20 4.55 18.60
CA ASP A 12 -7.92 5.95 18.31
C ASP A 12 -6.41 6.23 18.21
N GLY A 13 -6.03 7.00 17.20
CA GLY A 13 -4.64 7.43 16.97
C GLY A 13 -3.96 6.76 15.79
N PHE A 14 -4.55 5.70 15.23
CA PHE A 14 -4.02 4.96 14.07
C PHE A 14 -4.65 5.37 12.73
N PHE A 15 -5.87 5.89 12.74
CA PHE A 15 -6.60 6.26 11.54
C PHE A 15 -7.59 7.41 11.80
N ASP A 16 -8.14 7.94 10.72
CA ASP A 16 -9.30 8.83 10.70
C ASP A 16 -10.43 8.19 9.88
N LEU A 17 -11.67 8.32 10.34
CA LEU A 17 -12.83 7.94 9.53
C LEU A 17 -13.00 8.96 8.40
N VAL A 18 -13.14 8.49 7.17
CA VAL A 18 -13.27 9.34 5.99
C VAL A 18 -14.44 8.94 5.11
N LYS A 19 -14.81 9.83 4.18
CA LYS A 19 -15.81 9.56 3.16
C LYS A 19 -15.15 9.48 1.79
N PRO A 20 -15.56 8.53 0.94
CA PRO A 20 -15.12 8.49 -0.45
C PRO A 20 -15.58 9.74 -1.21
N ALA A 21 -14.82 10.12 -2.25
CA ALA A 21 -15.31 11.05 -3.24
C ALA A 21 -16.47 10.45 -4.05
N VAL A 22 -17.38 11.30 -4.51
CA VAL A 22 -18.44 10.94 -5.46
C VAL A 22 -17.96 11.28 -6.86
N PHE A 23 -18.05 10.32 -7.76
CA PHE A 23 -17.55 10.47 -9.14
C PHE A 23 -18.70 10.65 -10.15
N PRO A 24 -18.49 11.45 -11.22
CA PRO A 24 -19.46 11.60 -12.31
C PRO A 24 -19.81 10.28 -13.00
N GLN A 25 -18.83 9.40 -13.14
CA GLN A 25 -18.96 8.09 -13.79
C GLN A 25 -18.20 7.03 -12.99
N THR A 26 -18.54 5.77 -13.22
CA THR A 26 -17.86 4.62 -12.61
C THR A 26 -17.68 3.51 -13.65
N ILE A 27 -16.76 3.72 -14.59
CA ILE A 27 -16.53 2.79 -15.70
C ILE A 27 -15.48 1.75 -15.30
N LEU A 28 -15.87 0.47 -15.25
CA LEU A 28 -14.95 -0.62 -14.96
C LEU A 28 -13.90 -0.78 -16.08
N ARG A 29 -12.63 -0.55 -15.75
CA ARG A 29 -11.50 -0.69 -16.68
C ARG A 29 -10.68 -1.95 -16.47
N TYR A 30 -10.62 -2.44 -15.23
CA TYR A 30 -9.92 -3.66 -14.90
C TYR A 30 -10.53 -4.34 -13.67
N ARG A 31 -10.66 -5.66 -13.73
CA ARG A 31 -11.02 -6.53 -12.61
C ARG A 31 -10.05 -7.71 -12.58
N ASN A 32 -9.38 -7.92 -11.46
CA ASN A 32 -8.53 -9.08 -11.26
C ASN A 32 -9.34 -10.25 -10.71
N GLN A 33 -9.89 -11.06 -11.62
CA GLN A 33 -10.76 -12.18 -11.26
C GLN A 33 -10.06 -13.24 -10.40
N ARG A 34 -8.77 -13.49 -10.63
CA ARG A 34 -7.97 -14.43 -9.82
C ARG A 34 -7.80 -13.94 -8.38
N ALA A 35 -7.47 -12.66 -8.21
CA ALA A 35 -7.37 -12.05 -6.88
C ALA A 35 -8.74 -12.04 -6.18
N ALA A 36 -9.82 -11.71 -6.90
CA ALA A 36 -11.18 -11.72 -6.36
C ALA A 36 -11.58 -13.12 -5.83
N ALA A 37 -11.27 -14.18 -6.57
CA ALA A 37 -11.55 -15.56 -6.14
C ALA A 37 -10.82 -15.93 -4.85
N SER A 38 -9.59 -15.44 -4.67
CA SER A 38 -8.78 -15.73 -3.47
C SER A 38 -9.37 -15.16 -2.16
N ILE A 39 -10.31 -14.21 -2.25
CA ILE A 39 -11.02 -13.60 -1.12
C ILE A 39 -12.55 -13.80 -1.20
N GLY A 40 -13.01 -14.61 -2.16
CA GLY A 40 -14.41 -14.98 -2.35
C GLY A 40 -15.32 -13.83 -2.77
N LEU A 41 -14.86 -13.01 -3.72
CA LEU A 41 -15.58 -11.89 -4.36
C LEU A 41 -15.76 -12.09 -5.87
N ASP A 42 -15.35 -13.23 -6.41
CA ASP A 42 -15.37 -13.57 -7.83
C ASP A 42 -16.78 -13.68 -8.43
N LEU A 43 -17.80 -13.91 -7.61
CA LEU A 43 -19.19 -14.07 -8.04
C LEU A 43 -19.99 -12.76 -8.12
N LEU A 44 -19.38 -11.62 -7.77
CA LEU A 44 -20.06 -10.32 -7.89
C LEU A 44 -20.33 -9.98 -9.35
N SER A 45 -21.55 -9.51 -9.64
CA SER A 45 -21.87 -8.93 -10.95
C SER A 45 -21.06 -7.66 -11.20
N ASP A 46 -21.05 -7.17 -12.44
CA ASP A 46 -20.42 -5.88 -12.75
C ASP A 46 -21.05 -4.72 -11.99
N GLU A 47 -22.38 -4.73 -11.84
CA GLU A 47 -23.10 -3.71 -11.07
C GLU A 47 -22.65 -3.71 -9.60
N GLN A 48 -22.72 -4.87 -8.93
CA GLN A 48 -22.32 -5.01 -7.51
C GLN A 48 -20.84 -4.64 -7.30
N TRP A 49 -19.98 -4.96 -8.25
CA TRP A 49 -18.56 -4.61 -8.17
C TRP A 49 -18.34 -3.11 -8.30
N ILE A 50 -19.09 -2.44 -9.19
CA ILE A 50 -19.01 -0.99 -9.32
C ILE A 50 -19.57 -0.31 -8.05
N ASP A 51 -20.61 -0.86 -7.43
CA ASP A 51 -21.12 -0.36 -6.14
C ASP A 51 -20.04 -0.41 -5.05
N HIS A 52 -19.35 -1.54 -4.90
CA HIS A 52 -18.33 -1.70 -3.86
C HIS A 52 -16.99 -1.01 -4.18
N PHE A 53 -16.54 -1.01 -5.43
CA PHE A 53 -15.18 -0.56 -5.79
C PHE A 53 -15.12 0.74 -6.60
N GLY A 54 -16.27 1.25 -7.04
CA GLY A 54 -16.42 2.56 -7.68
C GLY A 54 -17.18 3.56 -6.81
N ARG A 55 -18.24 3.12 -6.10
CA ARG A 55 -19.05 3.95 -5.20
C ARG A 55 -18.70 3.76 -3.72
N PHE A 56 -17.91 2.75 -3.40
CA PHE A 56 -17.47 2.42 -2.04
C PHE A 56 -18.64 2.15 -1.08
N GLU A 57 -19.71 1.56 -1.58
CA GLU A 57 -20.74 0.99 -0.70
C GLU A 57 -20.10 -0.11 0.17
N PRO A 58 -20.24 -0.09 1.51
CA PRO A 58 -19.58 -1.05 2.37
C PRO A 58 -19.89 -2.50 2.02
N LEU A 59 -18.87 -3.35 2.03
CA LEU A 59 -19.08 -4.80 1.99
C LEU A 59 -19.81 -5.25 3.28
N PRO A 60 -20.77 -6.19 3.20
CA PRO A 60 -21.47 -6.72 4.37
C PRO A 60 -20.51 -7.17 5.48
N GLY A 61 -20.65 -6.61 6.68
CA GLY A 61 -19.80 -6.94 7.83
C GLY A 61 -18.41 -6.30 7.81
N SER A 62 -18.11 -5.42 6.85
CA SER A 62 -16.89 -4.59 6.81
C SER A 62 -17.07 -3.27 7.58
N PHE A 63 -16.10 -2.37 7.49
CA PHE A 63 -16.20 -1.00 8.01
C PHE A 63 -17.40 -0.26 7.42
N GLU A 64 -18.12 0.49 8.24
CA GLU A 64 -19.20 1.38 7.76
C GLU A 64 -18.64 2.63 7.07
N GLN A 65 -17.48 3.09 7.54
CA GLN A 65 -16.71 4.19 6.96
C GLN A 65 -15.27 3.74 6.75
N PRO A 66 -14.65 4.06 5.60
CA PRO A 66 -13.25 3.76 5.38
C PRO A 66 -12.30 4.46 6.35
N LEU A 67 -11.11 3.88 6.50
CA LEU A 67 -10.08 4.36 7.43
C LEU A 67 -8.93 4.99 6.64
N ALA A 68 -8.67 6.29 6.81
CA ALA A 68 -7.44 6.91 6.34
C ALA A 68 -6.35 6.71 7.38
N LEU A 69 -5.33 5.89 7.06
CA LEU A 69 -4.32 5.48 8.02
C LEU A 69 -3.31 6.60 8.28
N ARG A 70 -2.84 6.69 9.53
CA ARG A 70 -1.85 7.67 10.00
C ARG A 70 -0.47 7.05 10.04
N TYR A 71 0.50 7.67 9.37
CA TYR A 71 1.89 7.26 9.40
C TYR A 71 2.78 8.46 9.09
N HIS A 72 4.03 8.40 9.53
CA HIS A 72 5.08 9.32 9.13
C HIS A 72 6.03 8.57 8.21
N GLY A 73 7.20 9.13 7.93
CA GLY A 73 8.19 8.45 7.10
C GLY A 73 9.39 9.34 6.85
N HIS A 74 10.53 8.73 6.65
CA HIS A 74 11.67 9.37 6.02
C HIS A 74 11.49 9.38 4.51
N GLN A 75 11.30 10.58 3.94
CA GLN A 75 11.26 10.80 2.50
C GLN A 75 12.61 11.30 2.02
N PHE A 76 13.25 10.56 1.11
CA PHE A 76 14.63 10.82 0.67
C PHE A 76 15.57 11.03 1.87
N GLN A 77 15.49 10.11 2.83
CA GLN A 77 16.24 10.12 4.10
C GLN A 77 15.96 11.29 5.07
N THR A 78 15.01 12.19 4.75
CA THR A 78 14.59 13.26 5.65
C THR A 78 13.27 12.91 6.31
N TYR A 79 13.20 12.99 7.64
CA TYR A 79 11.98 12.70 8.38
C TYR A 79 10.85 13.69 8.04
N ASN A 80 9.68 13.16 7.71
CA ASN A 80 8.48 13.92 7.40
C ASN A 80 7.32 13.47 8.31
N ALA A 81 6.90 14.38 9.20
CA ALA A 81 5.77 14.16 10.10
C ALA A 81 4.40 14.52 9.47
N ASP A 82 4.39 15.10 8.28
CA ASP A 82 3.19 15.49 7.55
C ASP A 82 2.91 14.47 6.42
N LEU A 83 2.47 13.28 6.84
CA LEU A 83 2.14 12.14 6.01
C LEU A 83 0.91 11.40 6.56
N GLY A 84 0.46 10.38 5.83
CA GLY A 84 -0.75 9.61 6.05
C GLY A 84 -1.39 9.24 4.71
N ASP A 85 -2.50 8.52 4.74
CA ASP A 85 -3.22 8.14 3.52
C ASP A 85 -3.86 9.37 2.86
N GLY A 86 -3.09 10.08 2.03
CA GLY A 86 -3.49 11.39 1.48
C GLY A 86 -4.32 11.36 0.20
N ARG A 87 -4.50 10.20 -0.45
CA ARG A 87 -5.29 10.07 -1.69
C ARG A 87 -6.00 8.73 -1.78
N GLY A 88 -6.35 8.19 -0.62
CA GLY A 88 -6.67 6.79 -0.45
C GLY A 88 -7.16 6.53 0.96
N PHE A 89 -7.62 5.31 1.20
CA PHE A 89 -8.01 4.81 2.50
C PHE A 89 -8.06 3.28 2.46
N LEU A 90 -8.00 2.66 3.63
CA LEU A 90 -8.39 1.27 3.83
C LEU A 90 -9.92 1.18 3.78
N TYR A 91 -10.43 0.58 2.70
CA TYR A 91 -11.86 0.44 2.42
C TYR A 91 -12.48 -0.75 3.15
N ALA A 92 -11.80 -1.89 3.17
CA ALA A 92 -12.31 -3.11 3.78
C ALA A 92 -11.17 -4.05 4.16
N GLN A 93 -11.45 -5.01 5.03
CA GLN A 93 -10.57 -6.15 5.30
C GLN A 93 -11.32 -7.46 5.13
N LEU A 94 -10.63 -8.46 4.60
CA LEU A 94 -11.15 -9.80 4.35
C LEU A 94 -10.13 -10.85 4.75
N GLU A 95 -10.56 -12.10 4.92
CA GLU A 95 -9.65 -13.24 4.90
C GLU A 95 -9.54 -13.84 3.50
N ASP A 96 -8.32 -14.20 3.11
CA ASP A 96 -8.11 -15.06 1.96
C ASP A 96 -8.46 -16.53 2.27
N GLN A 97 -8.39 -17.39 1.26
CA GLN A 97 -8.65 -18.83 1.38
C GLN A 97 -7.70 -19.55 2.36
N ALA A 98 -6.53 -19.00 2.65
CA ALA A 98 -5.58 -19.50 3.64
C ALA A 98 -5.82 -18.93 5.05
N GLY A 99 -6.85 -18.09 5.23
CA GLY A 99 -7.16 -17.44 6.49
C GLY A 99 -6.28 -16.23 6.81
N ARG A 100 -5.47 -15.75 5.86
CA ARG A 100 -4.67 -14.55 6.05
C ARG A 100 -5.54 -13.31 5.95
N LEU A 101 -5.30 -12.33 6.83
CA LEU A 101 -5.90 -11.02 6.70
C LEU A 101 -5.39 -10.34 5.42
N MET A 102 -6.31 -9.77 4.67
CA MET A 102 -6.07 -9.03 3.46
C MET A 102 -6.80 -7.69 3.51
N ASP A 103 -6.08 -6.64 3.15
CA ASP A 103 -6.57 -5.27 3.11
C ASP A 103 -7.00 -4.88 1.69
N LEU A 104 -8.14 -4.20 1.59
CA LEU A 104 -8.56 -3.47 0.40
C LEU A 104 -8.23 -1.99 0.56
N GLY A 105 -7.03 -1.59 0.15
CA GLY A 105 -6.60 -0.19 0.15
C GLY A 105 -6.93 0.51 -1.16
N THR A 106 -7.24 1.80 -1.12
CA THR A 106 -7.63 2.56 -2.31
C THR A 106 -6.60 3.63 -2.69
N LYS A 107 -6.58 4.03 -3.97
CA LYS A 107 -5.76 5.14 -4.47
C LYS A 107 -6.55 5.91 -5.53
N GLY A 108 -6.65 7.23 -5.35
CA GLY A 108 -7.48 8.13 -6.14
C GLY A 108 -8.90 8.35 -5.61
N SER A 109 -9.22 7.80 -4.44
CA SER A 109 -10.60 7.71 -3.91
C SER A 109 -11.11 8.99 -3.21
N GLY A 110 -10.35 10.09 -3.25
CA GLY A 110 -10.75 11.35 -2.64
C GLY A 110 -9.69 11.97 -1.74
N ARG A 111 -10.01 13.17 -1.25
CA ARG A 111 -9.20 13.83 -0.22
C ARG A 111 -9.52 13.27 1.15
N THR A 112 -8.50 13.24 1.99
CA THR A 112 -8.55 12.88 3.41
C THR A 112 -7.92 14.02 4.22
N PRO A 113 -7.95 13.98 5.56
CA PRO A 113 -7.18 14.92 6.38
C PRO A 113 -5.67 14.93 6.06
N TRP A 114 -5.16 13.85 5.45
CA TRP A 114 -3.75 13.64 5.14
C TRP A 114 -3.38 14.02 3.69
N SER A 115 -4.32 14.59 2.91
CA SER A 115 -4.07 15.00 1.53
C SER A 115 -3.09 16.15 1.37
N ARG A 116 -2.87 16.93 2.43
CA ARG A 116 -2.10 18.18 2.37
C ARG A 116 -2.67 19.08 1.26
N GLY A 117 -1.83 19.53 0.34
CA GLY A 117 -2.21 20.28 -0.87
C GLY A 117 -2.65 19.42 -2.07
N GLY A 118 -2.65 18.09 -1.96
CA GLY A 118 -3.06 17.19 -3.05
C GLY A 118 -4.57 17.15 -3.26
N ASP A 119 -4.99 16.86 -4.51
CA ASP A 119 -6.39 16.74 -4.92
C ASP A 119 -7.05 15.40 -4.55
N GLY A 120 -6.25 14.43 -4.09
CA GLY A 120 -6.72 13.10 -3.71
C GLY A 120 -7.09 12.20 -4.90
N ARG A 121 -6.68 12.56 -6.13
CA ARG A 121 -7.02 11.83 -7.36
C ARG A 121 -5.85 11.02 -7.92
N LEU A 122 -6.19 10.01 -8.72
CA LEU A 122 -5.25 9.17 -9.47
C LEU A 122 -5.57 9.28 -10.95
N THR A 123 -4.55 9.46 -11.80
CA THR A 123 -4.75 9.46 -13.25
C THR A 123 -4.95 8.04 -13.75
N LEU A 124 -5.74 7.85 -14.80
CA LEU A 124 -5.97 6.54 -15.42
C LEU A 124 -4.66 5.92 -15.91
N LYS A 125 -3.75 6.74 -16.45
CA LYS A 125 -2.39 6.33 -16.80
C LYS A 125 -1.66 5.76 -15.57
N GLY A 126 -1.71 6.45 -14.43
CA GLY A 126 -1.15 5.99 -13.16
C GLY A 126 -1.76 4.65 -12.69
N GLY A 127 -3.08 4.53 -12.75
CA GLY A 127 -3.79 3.30 -12.40
C GLY A 127 -3.41 2.10 -13.29
N ILE A 128 -3.36 2.30 -14.61
CA ILE A 128 -2.93 1.26 -15.57
C ILE A 128 -1.47 0.87 -15.34
N ARG A 129 -0.57 1.83 -15.11
CA ARG A 129 0.83 1.53 -14.78
C ARG A 129 0.94 0.66 -13.54
N GLU A 130 0.10 0.87 -12.54
CA GLU A 130 0.12 0.07 -11.32
C GLU A 130 -0.44 -1.35 -11.54
N VAL A 131 -1.50 -1.50 -12.35
CA VAL A 131 -1.99 -2.82 -12.79
C VAL A 131 -0.89 -3.61 -13.49
N LEU A 132 -0.14 -2.97 -14.40
CA LEU A 132 0.96 -3.60 -15.13
C LEU A 132 2.12 -3.98 -14.20
N ALA A 133 2.50 -3.09 -13.27
CA ALA A 133 3.57 -3.34 -12.32
C ALA A 133 3.27 -4.56 -11.45
N THR A 134 2.11 -4.56 -10.79
CA THR A 134 1.70 -5.65 -9.88
C THR A 134 1.60 -6.99 -10.61
N SER A 135 1.03 -7.00 -11.81
CA SER A 135 0.90 -8.21 -12.62
C SER A 135 2.24 -8.79 -13.04
N MET A 136 3.18 -7.94 -13.50
CA MET A 136 4.50 -8.39 -13.92
C MET A 136 5.35 -8.86 -12.74
N LEU A 137 5.34 -8.12 -11.62
CA LEU A 137 6.05 -8.50 -10.41
C LEU A 137 5.55 -9.84 -9.84
N GLU A 138 4.24 -10.05 -9.80
CA GLU A 138 3.66 -11.33 -9.39
C GLU A 138 4.10 -12.46 -10.34
N ALA A 139 4.08 -12.24 -11.66
CA ALA A 139 4.53 -13.22 -12.64
C ALA A 139 6.03 -13.57 -12.52
N LEU A 140 6.85 -12.62 -12.07
CA LEU A 140 8.28 -12.81 -11.79
C LEU A 140 8.57 -13.36 -10.39
N GLY A 141 7.53 -13.69 -9.61
CA GLY A 141 7.67 -14.28 -8.28
C GLY A 141 8.05 -13.30 -7.17
N VAL A 142 7.87 -11.99 -7.41
CA VAL A 142 7.98 -10.98 -6.36
C VAL A 142 6.72 -11.03 -5.49
N ASP A 143 6.90 -10.98 -4.16
CA ASP A 143 5.76 -10.85 -3.25
C ASP A 143 5.27 -9.40 -3.30
N THR A 144 4.10 -9.18 -3.87
CA THR A 144 3.55 -7.86 -4.19
C THR A 144 2.07 -7.80 -3.90
N SER A 145 1.62 -6.60 -3.49
CA SER A 145 0.22 -6.21 -3.57
C SER A 145 -0.33 -6.46 -4.98
N ARG A 146 -1.63 -6.71 -5.07
CA ARG A 146 -2.34 -6.95 -6.33
C ARG A 146 -3.28 -5.80 -6.63
N SER A 147 -3.28 -5.29 -7.85
CA SER A 147 -4.40 -4.46 -8.31
C SER A 147 -5.66 -5.34 -8.42
N LEU A 148 -6.70 -5.03 -7.64
CA LEU A 148 -7.96 -5.76 -7.62
C LEU A 148 -8.99 -5.17 -8.61
N SER A 149 -9.17 -3.86 -8.58
CA SER A 149 -10.14 -3.14 -9.41
C SER A 149 -9.57 -1.81 -9.87
N LEU A 150 -9.86 -1.41 -11.11
CA LEU A 150 -9.61 -0.07 -11.63
C LEU A 150 -10.91 0.49 -12.24
N ILE A 151 -11.41 1.58 -11.67
CA ILE A 151 -12.61 2.29 -12.11
C ILE A 151 -12.20 3.65 -12.64
N GLU A 152 -12.62 4.02 -13.85
CA GLU A 152 -12.50 5.40 -14.33
C GLU A 152 -13.66 6.25 -13.83
N THR A 153 -13.33 7.47 -13.39
CA THR A 153 -14.27 8.34 -12.67
C THR A 153 -15.00 9.33 -13.56
N GLY A 154 -14.55 9.51 -14.80
CA GLY A 154 -15.06 10.54 -15.72
C GLY A 154 -14.63 11.97 -15.36
N GLU A 155 -13.77 12.16 -14.35
CA GLU A 155 -13.15 13.47 -14.06
C GLU A 155 -11.96 13.72 -14.98
N GLU A 156 -11.76 15.00 -15.31
CA GLU A 156 -10.60 15.53 -16.02
C GLU A 156 -9.61 16.14 -15.01
N LEU A 157 -8.33 15.82 -15.13
CA LEU A 157 -7.27 16.24 -14.23
C LEU A 157 -6.20 17.03 -14.97
N GLU A 158 -5.77 18.13 -14.37
CA GLU A 158 -4.58 18.87 -14.81
C GLU A 158 -3.33 18.31 -14.13
N ARG A 159 -2.32 17.96 -14.93
CA ARG A 159 -1.05 17.37 -14.51
C ARG A 159 0.11 17.92 -15.34
N GLY A 160 1.26 18.11 -14.69
CA GLY A 160 2.47 18.61 -15.35
C GLY A 160 3.34 17.54 -15.99
N ASP A 161 3.12 16.26 -15.64
CA ASP A 161 3.95 15.10 -16.03
C ASP A 161 3.26 14.19 -17.06
N GLU A 162 2.07 14.56 -17.54
CA GLU A 162 1.37 13.90 -18.65
C GLU A 162 0.45 14.87 -19.40
N PRO A 163 0.06 14.56 -20.66
CA PRO A 163 -0.85 15.41 -21.43
C PRO A 163 -2.17 15.65 -20.69
N SER A 164 -2.54 16.92 -20.54
CA SER A 164 -3.75 17.35 -19.85
C SER A 164 -4.81 17.92 -20.82
N PRO A 165 -6.12 17.84 -20.49
CA PRO A 165 -6.67 17.14 -19.34
C PRO A 165 -6.49 15.62 -19.45
N THR A 166 -5.99 14.99 -18.38
CA THR A 166 -5.87 13.52 -18.29
C THR A 166 -7.06 12.94 -17.56
N ARG A 167 -7.40 11.70 -17.88
CA ARG A 167 -8.55 11.01 -17.29
C ARG A 167 -8.23 10.54 -15.87
N ALA A 168 -9.19 10.63 -14.97
CA ALA A 168 -9.08 10.15 -13.60
C ALA A 168 -9.55 8.70 -13.42
N SER A 169 -9.03 8.05 -12.38
CA SER A 169 -9.42 6.70 -11.98
C SER A 169 -9.31 6.52 -10.48
N VAL A 170 -9.90 5.44 -9.97
CA VAL A 170 -9.63 4.89 -8.65
C VAL A 170 -9.17 3.45 -8.79
N LEU A 171 -8.10 3.14 -8.06
CA LEU A 171 -7.56 1.81 -7.93
C LEU A 171 -7.91 1.25 -6.55
N VAL A 172 -8.36 -0.01 -6.51
CA VAL A 172 -8.43 -0.81 -5.29
C VAL A 172 -7.32 -1.84 -5.33
N ARG A 173 -6.47 -1.85 -4.30
CA ARG A 173 -5.38 -2.79 -4.07
C ARG A 173 -5.85 -3.86 -3.10
N LEU A 174 -5.45 -5.10 -3.36
CA LEU A 174 -5.48 -6.20 -2.41
C LEU A 174 -4.06 -6.39 -1.89
N SER A 175 -3.85 -6.17 -0.60
CA SER A 175 -2.55 -6.25 0.06
C SER A 175 -2.64 -7.13 1.29
N HIS A 176 -1.55 -7.78 1.69
CA HIS A 176 -1.50 -8.50 2.97
C HIS A 176 -1.53 -7.54 4.16
N SER A 177 -0.96 -6.34 4.03
CA SER A 177 -1.04 -5.31 5.07
C SER A 177 -0.89 -3.91 4.49
N HIS A 178 -1.37 -2.88 5.20
CA HIS A 178 -1.00 -1.47 4.98
C HIS A 178 -0.14 -0.87 6.11
N VAL A 179 0.32 -1.70 7.05
CA VAL A 179 1.25 -1.25 8.10
C VAL A 179 2.65 -1.11 7.52
N ARG A 180 3.27 0.04 7.75
CA ARG A 180 4.57 0.42 7.19
C ARG A 180 5.59 0.63 8.31
N ILE A 181 6.87 0.66 7.96
CA ILE A 181 7.91 1.17 8.89
C ILE A 181 7.52 2.57 9.40
N GLY A 182 7.02 3.42 8.50
CA GLY A 182 6.50 4.75 8.83
C GLY A 182 5.38 4.80 9.88
N THR A 183 4.60 3.72 10.04
CA THR A 183 3.57 3.62 11.09
C THR A 183 4.20 3.55 12.48
N PHE A 184 5.28 2.78 12.63
CA PHE A 184 6.06 2.70 13.88
C PHE A 184 6.83 3.99 14.15
N GLN A 185 7.45 4.57 13.12
CA GLN A 185 8.21 5.82 13.24
C GLN A 185 7.35 6.97 13.79
N ARG A 186 6.07 7.04 13.38
CA ARG A 186 5.13 8.03 13.91
C ARG A 186 4.96 7.91 15.43
N LEU A 187 4.73 6.71 15.93
CA LEU A 187 4.52 6.49 17.37
C LEU A 187 5.80 6.73 18.16
N SER A 188 6.96 6.32 17.61
CA SER A 188 8.28 6.62 18.17
C SER A 188 8.53 8.11 18.31
N TYR A 189 8.19 8.91 17.30
CA TYR A 189 8.32 10.37 17.33
C TYR A 189 7.51 11.02 18.45
N PHE A 190 6.28 10.55 18.68
CA PHE A 190 5.46 11.01 19.79
C PHE A 190 5.85 10.42 21.15
N ARG A 191 6.80 9.46 21.18
CA ARG A 191 7.16 8.67 22.36
C ARG A 191 5.95 7.96 22.98
N ASP A 192 5.03 7.53 22.14
CA ASP A 192 3.79 6.84 22.54
C ASP A 192 4.07 5.34 22.70
N GLU A 193 4.70 4.97 23.81
CA GLU A 193 5.11 3.59 24.07
C GLU A 193 3.93 2.63 24.18
N GLU A 194 2.79 3.10 24.68
CA GLU A 194 1.59 2.28 24.81
C GLU A 194 1.07 1.86 23.43
N ARG A 195 0.84 2.84 22.53
CA ARG A 195 0.41 2.51 21.17
C ARG A 195 1.47 1.75 20.39
N LEU A 196 2.76 1.99 20.64
CA LEU A 196 3.84 1.24 20.00
C LEU A 196 3.77 -0.25 20.37
N ARG A 197 3.53 -0.57 21.65
CA ARG A 197 3.30 -1.95 22.11
C ARG A 197 2.05 -2.54 21.48
N SER A 198 0.94 -1.80 21.46
CA SER A 198 -0.30 -2.26 20.81
C SER A 198 -0.12 -2.55 19.32
N LEU A 199 0.62 -1.70 18.60
CA LEU A 199 0.92 -1.90 17.18
C LEU A 199 1.83 -3.12 16.96
N LEU A 200 2.84 -3.31 17.80
CA LEU A 200 3.71 -4.49 17.76
C LEU A 200 2.89 -5.77 17.98
N ASP A 201 2.03 -5.78 19.00
CA ASP A 201 1.20 -6.93 19.33
C ASP A 201 0.22 -7.28 18.21
N TYR A 202 -0.46 -6.27 17.67
CA TYR A 202 -1.31 -6.42 16.48
C TYR A 202 -0.51 -6.99 15.31
N SER A 203 0.67 -6.43 15.02
CA SER A 203 1.49 -6.82 13.88
C SER A 203 1.97 -8.27 14.00
N VAL A 204 2.44 -8.67 15.19
CA VAL A 204 2.91 -10.04 15.44
C VAL A 204 1.76 -11.02 15.39
N LYS A 205 0.66 -10.79 16.12
CA LYS A 205 -0.50 -11.70 16.12
C LYS A 205 -1.08 -11.91 14.72
N THR A 206 -1.08 -10.86 13.90
CA THR A 206 -1.76 -10.88 12.60
C THR A 206 -0.87 -11.40 11.47
N TYR A 207 0.40 -10.95 11.41
CA TYR A 207 1.26 -11.18 10.24
C TYR A 207 2.47 -12.09 10.51
N PHE A 208 2.73 -12.38 11.79
CA PHE A 208 3.82 -13.24 12.26
C PHE A 208 3.36 -14.12 13.44
N PRO A 209 2.22 -14.83 13.32
CA PRO A 209 1.61 -15.53 14.46
C PRO A 209 2.54 -16.55 15.11
N ASP A 210 3.46 -17.16 14.34
CA ASP A 210 4.47 -18.10 14.83
C ASP A 210 5.47 -17.46 15.82
N LEU A 211 5.57 -16.12 15.84
CA LEU A 211 6.39 -15.37 16.79
C LEU A 211 5.61 -14.96 18.05
N TRP A 212 4.30 -15.19 18.10
CA TRP A 212 3.50 -14.82 19.26
C TRP A 212 3.68 -15.83 20.40
N ALA A 213 4.21 -15.35 21.53
CA ALA A 213 4.22 -16.06 22.78
C ALA A 213 3.83 -15.11 23.93
N GLU A 214 2.93 -15.57 24.80
CA GLU A 214 2.54 -14.82 26.00
C GLU A 214 3.73 -14.67 26.96
N GLY A 215 3.91 -13.47 27.51
CA GLY A 215 5.01 -13.17 28.43
C GLY A 215 6.41 -13.06 27.79
N ASP A 216 6.53 -13.19 26.46
CA ASP A 216 7.81 -13.06 25.76
C ASP A 216 8.27 -11.61 25.63
N ASN A 217 9.35 -11.27 26.32
CA ASN A 217 9.98 -9.94 26.29
C ASN A 217 10.85 -9.72 25.05
N ASP A 218 11.21 -10.77 24.31
CA ASP A 218 12.05 -10.70 23.10
C ASP A 218 11.24 -10.54 21.81
N ARG A 219 9.95 -10.20 21.92
CA ARG A 219 9.04 -10.04 20.79
C ARG A 219 9.51 -8.98 19.79
N ALA A 220 9.95 -7.83 20.28
CA ALA A 220 10.41 -6.73 19.43
C ALA A 220 11.63 -7.12 18.56
N PRO A 221 12.74 -7.68 19.11
CA PRO A 221 13.85 -8.11 18.27
C PRO A 221 13.49 -9.27 17.34
N LYS A 222 12.64 -10.23 17.76
CA LYS A 222 12.16 -11.30 16.86
C LYS A 222 11.34 -10.75 15.69
N PHE A 223 10.43 -9.81 15.97
CA PHE A 223 9.66 -9.12 14.95
C PHE A 223 10.57 -8.38 13.97
N LEU A 224 11.52 -7.59 14.47
CA LEU A 224 12.46 -6.84 13.62
C LEU A 224 13.29 -7.78 12.74
N ALA A 225 13.77 -8.91 13.28
CA ALA A 225 14.51 -9.90 12.52
C ALA A 225 13.66 -10.48 11.38
N ALA A 226 12.40 -10.85 11.65
CA ALA A 226 11.50 -11.40 10.64
C ALA A 226 11.10 -10.37 9.57
N VAL A 227 10.84 -9.11 9.96
CA VAL A 227 10.60 -8.01 9.02
C VAL A 227 11.83 -7.80 8.14
N SER A 228 13.04 -7.80 8.73
CA SER A 228 14.29 -7.61 8.01
C SER A 228 14.53 -8.70 6.96
N GLU A 229 14.27 -9.96 7.32
CA GLU A 229 14.38 -11.09 6.40
C GLU A 229 13.40 -10.95 5.21
N ARG A 230 12.12 -10.66 5.48
CA ARG A 230 11.11 -10.49 4.42
C ARG A 230 11.44 -9.31 3.50
N VAL A 231 11.87 -8.17 4.05
CA VAL A 231 12.30 -7.00 3.27
C VAL A 231 13.54 -7.32 2.43
N ALA A 232 14.51 -8.05 2.97
CA ALA A 232 15.69 -8.48 2.22
C ALA A 232 15.33 -9.41 1.05
N ILE A 233 14.41 -10.36 1.26
CA ILE A 233 13.90 -11.24 0.20
C ILE A 233 13.23 -10.42 -0.91
N THR A 234 12.41 -9.44 -0.56
CA THR A 234 11.78 -8.55 -1.56
C THR A 234 12.79 -7.74 -2.33
N GLY A 235 13.79 -7.16 -1.66
CA GLY A 235 14.91 -6.47 -2.31
C GLY A 235 15.67 -7.38 -3.28
N ALA A 236 16.01 -8.60 -2.87
CA ALA A 236 16.67 -9.58 -3.72
C ALA A 236 15.83 -9.94 -4.95
N ARG A 237 14.50 -10.09 -4.78
CA ARG A 237 13.56 -10.38 -5.87
C ARG A 237 13.41 -9.19 -6.83
N TRP A 238 13.46 -7.94 -6.35
CA TRP A 238 13.52 -6.77 -7.22
C TRP A 238 14.79 -6.74 -8.07
N ILE A 239 15.95 -7.02 -7.46
CA ILE A 239 17.22 -7.12 -8.20
C ILE A 239 17.15 -8.24 -9.25
N ALA A 240 16.69 -9.43 -8.87
CA ALA A 240 16.58 -10.57 -9.79
C ALA A 240 15.60 -10.33 -10.95
N SER A 241 14.54 -9.56 -10.71
CA SER A 241 13.55 -9.20 -11.74
C SER A 241 13.94 -7.99 -12.58
N GLY A 242 15.06 -7.33 -12.29
CA GLY A 242 15.44 -6.08 -12.95
C GLY A 242 14.48 -4.93 -12.67
N PHE A 243 13.76 -4.98 -11.54
CA PHE A 243 12.79 -3.96 -11.15
C PHE A 243 13.43 -2.83 -10.36
N VAL A 244 13.02 -1.60 -10.66
CA VAL A 244 13.43 -0.37 -9.98
C VAL A 244 12.18 0.33 -9.45
N HIS A 245 12.02 0.35 -8.13
CA HIS A 245 10.84 0.91 -7.46
C HIS A 245 10.76 2.44 -7.63
N GLY A 246 11.91 3.12 -7.51
CA GLY A 246 12.07 4.57 -7.71
C GLY A 246 11.74 5.45 -6.50
N VAL A 247 11.06 4.95 -5.46
CA VAL A 247 10.73 5.71 -4.23
C VAL A 247 10.73 4.78 -3.02
N LEU A 248 11.91 4.51 -2.46
CA LEU A 248 12.08 3.63 -1.29
C LEU A 248 12.12 4.43 0.02
N ASN A 249 11.15 5.32 0.18
CA ASN A 249 10.92 5.98 1.47
C ASN A 249 10.41 4.96 2.49
N SER A 250 10.68 5.17 3.78
CA SER A 250 10.24 4.22 4.83
C SER A 250 8.72 4.07 4.97
N ASP A 251 7.93 5.05 4.50
CA ASP A 251 6.46 4.95 4.40
C ASP A 251 5.98 4.06 3.25
N ASN A 252 6.88 3.61 2.36
CA ASN A 252 6.61 2.67 1.28
C ASN A 252 7.15 1.26 1.56
N ILE A 253 7.69 1.00 2.76
CA ILE A 253 8.17 -0.33 3.15
C ILE A 253 7.16 -0.98 4.08
N ASN A 254 6.53 -2.05 3.59
CA ASN A 254 5.56 -2.83 4.34
C ASN A 254 6.27 -3.72 5.37
N ILE A 255 5.72 -3.83 6.57
CA ILE A 255 6.27 -4.73 7.60
C ILE A 255 6.21 -6.20 7.18
N THR A 256 5.31 -6.58 6.28
CA THR A 256 5.22 -7.95 5.77
C THR A 256 6.26 -8.25 4.69
N GLY A 257 7.04 -7.25 4.25
CA GLY A 257 7.92 -7.33 3.09
C GLY A 257 7.20 -7.29 1.75
N GLU A 258 5.86 -7.23 1.72
CA GLU A 258 5.09 -7.12 0.48
C GLU A 258 5.41 -5.81 -0.27
N SER A 259 5.74 -5.92 -1.56
CA SER A 259 6.00 -4.79 -2.44
C SER A 259 4.70 -4.03 -2.78
N PHE A 260 4.69 -2.70 -2.64
CA PHE A 260 3.51 -1.88 -2.93
C PHE A 260 3.86 -0.40 -3.23
N ASP A 261 2.84 0.35 -3.64
CA ASP A 261 2.89 1.77 -4.02
C ASP A 261 3.74 2.13 -5.24
N TYR A 262 3.26 1.64 -6.38
CA TYR A 262 3.87 1.83 -7.68
C TYR A 262 3.58 3.22 -8.27
N GLY A 263 4.57 4.11 -8.18
CA GLY A 263 4.55 5.42 -8.85
C GLY A 263 5.51 5.44 -10.05
N PRO A 264 6.71 6.04 -9.88
CA PRO A 264 7.67 6.18 -10.96
C PRO A 264 8.56 4.92 -11.12
N TRP A 265 7.99 3.72 -11.04
CA TRP A 265 8.73 2.47 -11.21
C TRP A 265 9.14 2.23 -12.66
N ARG A 266 10.18 1.41 -12.89
CA ARG A 266 10.62 0.91 -14.21
C ARG A 266 11.21 -0.49 -14.09
N PHE A 267 11.17 -1.26 -15.18
CA PHE A 267 12.09 -2.38 -15.38
C PHE A 267 13.30 -1.89 -16.17
N LEU A 268 14.46 -2.46 -15.89
CA LEU A 268 15.67 -2.18 -16.65
C LEU A 268 15.51 -2.62 -18.12
N PRO A 269 15.75 -1.74 -19.10
CA PRO A 269 15.80 -2.15 -20.51
C PRO A 269 17.07 -2.95 -20.82
N THR A 270 18.17 -2.61 -20.14
CA THR A 270 19.48 -3.27 -20.16
C THR A 270 20.08 -3.18 -18.76
N TYR A 271 21.01 -4.06 -18.42
CA TYR A 271 21.68 -4.01 -17.12
C TYR A 271 22.42 -2.69 -16.92
N ASP A 272 21.99 -1.91 -15.92
CA ASP A 272 22.61 -0.65 -15.51
C ASP A 272 22.37 -0.44 -14.00
N PRO A 273 23.40 -0.62 -13.15
CA PRO A 273 23.32 -0.36 -11.71
C PRO A 273 22.95 1.07 -11.33
N ALA A 274 23.27 2.05 -12.18
CA ALA A 274 23.03 3.46 -11.93
C ALA A 274 21.65 3.94 -12.39
N PHE A 275 20.88 3.09 -13.09
CA PHE A 275 19.58 3.47 -13.63
C PHE A 275 18.60 3.91 -12.54
N THR A 276 17.98 5.07 -12.73
CA THR A 276 16.93 5.61 -11.87
C THR A 276 15.59 5.56 -12.59
N ALA A 277 14.55 5.15 -11.86
CA ALA A 277 13.20 5.07 -12.41
C ALA A 277 12.43 6.40 -12.28
N ALA A 278 12.72 7.16 -11.22
CA ALA A 278 12.12 8.45 -10.93
C ALA A 278 12.92 9.59 -11.56
N TYR A 279 12.25 10.38 -12.40
CA TYR A 279 12.85 11.50 -13.11
C TYR A 279 13.36 12.61 -12.17
N PHE A 280 12.84 12.69 -10.95
CA PHE A 280 13.24 13.65 -9.93
C PHE A 280 14.34 13.14 -8.99
N ASP A 281 14.77 11.87 -9.11
CA ASP A 281 15.88 11.33 -8.32
C ASP A 281 17.22 11.64 -9.01
N GLU A 282 17.60 12.91 -8.99
CA GLU A 282 18.83 13.41 -9.61
C GLU A 282 20.11 12.90 -8.93
N SER A 283 20.01 12.59 -7.63
CA SER A 283 21.12 11.98 -6.86
C SER A 283 21.28 10.48 -7.11
N GLY A 284 20.24 9.88 -7.70
CA GLY A 284 20.03 8.45 -7.90
C GLY A 284 19.86 7.63 -6.62
N LEU A 285 19.48 8.25 -5.50
CA LEU A 285 19.36 7.61 -4.19
C LEU A 285 18.67 6.23 -4.25
N TYR A 286 17.69 6.08 -5.14
CA TYR A 286 16.93 4.85 -5.36
C TYR A 286 17.21 4.19 -6.72
N ALA A 287 18.42 4.38 -7.26
CA ALA A 287 18.91 3.68 -8.44
C ALA A 287 18.92 2.16 -8.23
N PHE A 288 18.83 1.40 -9.33
CA PHE A 288 18.71 -0.06 -9.32
C PHE A 288 19.67 -0.75 -8.35
N GLY A 289 20.98 -0.46 -8.47
CA GLY A 289 22.03 -1.08 -7.67
C GLY A 289 22.05 -0.63 -6.20
N ARG A 290 21.34 0.45 -5.85
CA ARG A 290 21.28 1.00 -4.48
C ARG A 290 20.02 0.61 -3.71
N GLN A 291 19.07 -0.08 -4.34
CA GLN A 291 17.85 -0.52 -3.65
C GLN A 291 18.14 -1.39 -2.40
N PRO A 292 19.10 -2.34 -2.40
CA PRO A 292 19.43 -3.10 -1.19
C PRO A 292 19.90 -2.21 -0.04
N ASP A 293 20.77 -1.24 -0.30
CA ASP A 293 21.28 -0.31 0.71
C ASP A 293 20.16 0.60 1.24
N ALA A 294 19.26 1.08 0.37
CA ALA A 294 18.11 1.88 0.77
C ALA A 294 17.15 1.09 1.68
N LEU A 295 16.91 -0.19 1.36
CA LEU A 295 16.11 -1.09 2.20
C LEU A 295 16.78 -1.36 3.55
N ALA A 296 18.09 -1.62 3.55
CA ALA A 296 18.84 -1.82 4.79
C ALA A 296 18.80 -0.56 5.66
N TRP A 297 18.96 0.62 5.07
CA TRP A 297 18.85 1.89 5.78
C TRP A 297 17.46 2.06 6.41
N ASN A 298 16.38 1.77 5.67
CA ASN A 298 15.01 1.85 6.17
C ASN A 298 14.77 0.96 7.41
N LEU A 299 15.34 -0.25 7.44
CA LEU A 299 15.22 -1.17 8.58
C LEU A 299 15.91 -0.67 9.86
N THR A 300 16.83 0.30 9.74
CA THR A 300 17.52 0.91 10.89
C THR A 300 16.82 2.17 11.42
N ARG A 301 15.65 2.54 10.89
CA ARG A 301 14.91 3.77 11.26
C ARG A 301 13.72 3.46 12.16
#